data_AF-A0A2G8KJZ0-F1
#
_entry.id   AF-A0A2G8KJZ0-F1
#
_cell.length_a   1.000
_cell.length_b   1.000
_cell.length_c   1.000
_cell.angle_alpha   90.00
_cell.angle_beta   90.00
_cell.angle_gamma   90.00
#
_symmetry.space_group_name_H-M   'P 1'
#
loop_
_entity.id
_entity.type
_entity.pdbx_description
1 polymer ?
#
loop_
_entity_poly.entity_id
_entity_poly.type
_entity_poly.pdbx_seq_one_letter_code
_entity_poly.pdbx_strand_id
1 'polypeptide(L)'
;MSDCRGLREEGNKLYYKGLESGISLLIVKERLKGALKYYYKAKSVAINNDDLSSTMKNIGKASLQMAKATSKELSRTSKLTDAEIMKLEVEVKFYSKESLSNLFIALRYGTGFKHKAWLDAMESDIGQIFTDIVICVRNFGNFDMRISSMFVLCGVIEWEELRAALYMQLATDLSEKASSP
;
A
#
# COMPACT_ATOMS: atom_id res chain seq x y z
N MET A 1 12.91 -12.25 24.80
CA MET A 1 12.77 -11.91 23.37
C MET A 1 11.30 -11.65 23.10
N SER A 2 10.94 -10.54 22.42
CA SER A 2 9.54 -10.32 22.03
C SER A 2 9.22 -11.23 20.84
N ASP A 3 8.18 -12.05 20.95
CA ASP A 3 7.76 -12.95 19.88
C ASP A 3 7.09 -12.18 18.72
N CYS A 4 6.98 -12.82 17.55
CA CYS A 4 6.41 -12.22 16.34
C CYS A 4 5.01 -11.64 16.60
N ARG A 5 4.17 -12.36 17.36
CA ARG A 5 2.81 -11.96 17.67
C ARG A 5 2.76 -10.70 18.53
N GLY A 6 3.53 -10.62 19.60
CA GLY A 6 3.60 -9.46 20.48
C GLY A 6 4.05 -8.20 19.73
N LEU A 7 5.04 -8.33 18.84
CA LEU A 7 5.46 -7.22 17.98
C LEU A 7 4.32 -6.76 17.04
N ARG A 8 3.57 -7.70 16.45
CA ARG A 8 2.39 -7.36 15.63
C ARG A 8 1.31 -6.67 16.45
N GLU A 9 1.07 -7.10 17.68
CA GLU A 9 0.08 -6.47 18.57
C GLU A 9 0.47 -5.04 18.94
N GLU A 10 1.74 -4.76 19.23
CA GLU A 10 2.23 -3.39 19.43
C GLU A 10 2.10 -2.52 18.17
N GLY A 11 2.42 -3.08 17.00
CA GLY A 11 2.19 -2.40 15.73
C GLY A 11 0.71 -2.10 15.49
N ASN A 12 -0.19 -3.03 15.80
CA ASN A 12 -1.63 -2.87 15.65
C ASN A 12 -2.16 -1.72 16.51
N LYS A 13 -1.68 -1.58 17.76
CA LYS A 13 -2.07 -0.45 18.63
C LYS A 13 -1.78 0.89 17.98
N LEU A 14 -0.61 1.05 17.37
CA LEU A 14 -0.24 2.28 16.66
C LEU A 14 -1.02 2.45 15.35
N TYR A 15 -1.23 1.36 14.62
CA TYR A 15 -2.02 1.37 13.38
C TYR A 15 -3.44 1.87 13.62
N TYR A 16 -4.18 1.28 14.57
CA TYR A 16 -5.55 1.69 14.85
C TYR A 16 -5.65 3.10 15.41
N LYS A 17 -4.72 3.51 16.27
CA LYS A 17 -4.58 4.92 16.68
C LYS A 17 -4.37 5.82 15.46
N GLY A 18 -3.60 5.41 14.46
CA GLY A 18 -3.41 6.15 13.22
C GLY A 18 -4.68 6.32 12.37
N LEU A 19 -5.72 5.50 12.61
CA LEU A 19 -6.99 5.54 11.88
C LEU A 19 -8.12 6.29 12.61
N GLU A 20 -7.85 6.78 13.82
CA GLU A 20 -8.81 7.60 14.58
C GLU A 20 -9.17 8.88 13.81
N SER A 21 -10.45 9.26 13.87
CA SER A 21 -10.95 10.47 13.21
C SER A 21 -10.47 11.75 13.91
N GLY A 22 -10.41 12.86 13.17
CA GLY A 22 -10.05 14.16 13.71
C GLY A 22 -8.55 14.39 13.96
N ILE A 23 -7.69 13.44 13.60
CA ILE A 23 -6.24 13.55 13.80
C ILE A 23 -5.55 14.19 12.58
N SER A 24 -4.51 14.98 12.83
CA SER A 24 -3.73 15.61 11.77
C SER A 24 -2.95 14.57 10.94
N LEU A 25 -2.74 14.86 9.65
CA LEU A 25 -2.01 13.96 8.74
C LEU A 25 -0.60 13.64 9.22
N LEU A 26 0.06 14.61 9.85
CA LEU A 26 1.39 14.42 10.44
C LEU A 26 1.37 13.30 11.49
N ILE A 27 0.43 13.37 12.45
CA ILE A 27 0.31 12.37 13.53
C ILE A 27 -0.09 11.01 12.95
N VAL A 28 -0.97 10.98 11.94
CA VAL A 28 -1.32 9.73 11.22
C VAL A 28 -0.05 9.08 10.64
N LYS A 29 0.76 9.83 9.89
CA LYS A 29 2.00 9.32 9.29
C LYS A 29 3.00 8.87 10.35
N GLU A 30 3.16 9.59 11.46
CA GLU A 30 4.04 9.19 12.57
C GLU A 30 3.61 7.86 13.20
N ARG A 31 2.30 7.71 13.49
CA ARG A 31 1.74 6.47 14.05
C ARG A 31 1.91 5.30 13.10
N LEU A 32 1.65 5.50 11.80
CA LEU A 32 1.84 4.47 10.78
C LEU A 32 3.32 4.08 10.59
N LYS A 33 4.26 5.05 10.65
CA LYS A 33 5.71 4.76 10.66
C LYS A 33 6.10 3.92 11.87
N GLY A 34 5.55 4.24 13.05
CA GLY A 34 5.72 3.44 14.26
C GLY A 34 5.18 2.01 14.10
N ALA A 35 3.98 1.85 13.55
CA ALA A 35 3.39 0.54 13.27
C ALA A 35 4.27 -0.29 12.32
N LEU A 36 4.69 0.30 11.19
CA LEU A 36 5.58 -0.36 10.23
C LEU A 36 6.90 -0.81 10.87
N LYS A 37 7.50 0.02 11.75
CA LYS A 37 8.71 -0.37 12.50
C LYS A 37 8.52 -1.65 13.31
N TYR A 38 7.37 -1.80 13.97
CA TYR A 38 7.04 -3.03 14.70
C TYR A 38 6.79 -4.21 13.77
N TYR A 39 6.08 -4.02 12.67
CA TYR A 39 5.83 -5.11 11.71
C TYR A 39 7.10 -5.59 11.01
N TYR A 40 8.04 -4.70 10.67
CA TYR A 40 9.34 -5.12 10.13
C TYR A 40 10.18 -5.88 11.16
N LYS A 41 10.11 -5.52 12.44
CA LYS A 41 10.71 -6.33 13.51
C LYS A 41 10.03 -7.69 13.64
N ALA A 42 8.69 -7.73 13.61
CA ALA A 42 7.94 -8.99 13.63
C ALA A 42 8.37 -9.91 12.46
N LYS A 43 8.57 -9.34 11.28
CA LYS A 43 9.05 -10.06 10.09
C LYS A 43 10.41 -10.69 10.33
N SER A 44 11.33 -9.99 10.98
CA SER A 44 12.68 -10.52 11.28
C SER A 44 12.71 -11.66 12.29
N VAL A 45 11.64 -11.85 13.08
CA VAL A 45 11.55 -12.91 14.11
C VAL A 45 10.45 -13.92 13.81
N ALA A 46 9.80 -13.83 12.64
CA ALA A 46 8.79 -14.77 12.20
C ALA A 46 9.45 -16.12 11.87
N ILE A 47 8.94 -17.20 12.47
CA ILE A 47 9.56 -18.53 12.38
C ILE A 47 8.80 -19.51 11.48
N ASN A 48 7.57 -19.16 11.08
CA ASN A 48 6.72 -20.00 10.26
C ASN A 48 5.90 -19.18 9.25
N ASN A 49 5.29 -19.88 8.29
CA ASN A 49 4.49 -19.26 7.23
C ASN A 49 3.24 -18.54 7.76
N ASP A 50 2.64 -19.01 8.84
CA ASP A 50 1.47 -18.36 9.46
C ASP A 50 1.82 -16.96 10.02
N ASP A 51 2.96 -16.86 10.70
CA ASP A 51 3.53 -15.63 11.22
C ASP A 51 3.97 -14.69 10.12
N LEU A 52 4.66 -15.21 9.09
CA LEU A 52 5.04 -14.44 7.91
C LEU A 52 3.81 -13.87 7.20
N SER A 53 2.81 -14.73 6.93
CA SER A 53 1.55 -14.32 6.30
C SER A 53 0.86 -13.19 7.07
N SER A 54 0.71 -13.35 8.38
CA SER A 54 0.08 -12.33 9.25
C SER A 54 0.88 -11.03 9.28
N THR A 55 2.21 -11.12 9.32
CA THR A 55 3.09 -9.96 9.36
C THR A 55 3.05 -9.19 8.04
N MET A 56 3.13 -9.89 6.92
CA MET A 56 3.11 -9.29 5.59
C MET A 56 1.76 -8.63 5.31
N LYS A 57 0.64 -9.23 5.77
CA LYS A 57 -0.69 -8.58 5.74
C LYS A 57 -0.67 -7.24 6.48
N ASN A 58 -0.10 -7.21 7.68
CA ASN A 58 -0.01 -6.00 8.49
C ASN A 58 0.86 -4.91 7.84
N ILE A 59 2.00 -5.28 7.27
CA ILE A 59 2.86 -4.37 6.49
C ILE A 59 2.07 -3.82 5.30
N GLY A 60 1.41 -4.70 4.54
CA GLY A 60 0.60 -4.33 3.38
C GLY A 60 -0.46 -3.28 3.72
N LYS A 61 -1.29 -3.57 4.73
CA LYS A 61 -2.35 -2.65 5.17
C LYS A 61 -1.80 -1.31 5.69
N ALA A 62 -0.73 -1.32 6.47
CA ALA A 62 -0.13 -0.08 6.96
C ALA A 62 0.50 0.76 5.85
N SER A 63 1.13 0.12 4.87
CA SER A 63 1.67 0.79 3.68
C SER A 63 0.55 1.44 2.86
N LEU A 64 -0.60 0.80 2.65
CA LEU A 64 -1.74 1.46 2.01
C LEU A 64 -2.17 2.73 2.75
N GLN A 65 -2.33 2.64 4.08
CA GLN A 65 -2.79 3.79 4.87
C GLN A 65 -1.77 4.94 4.81
N MET A 66 -0.48 4.61 4.71
CA MET A 66 0.57 5.60 4.49
C MET A 66 0.43 6.25 3.10
N ALA A 67 0.22 5.45 2.04
CA ALA A 67 -0.01 5.96 0.70
C ALA A 67 -1.22 6.89 0.64
N LYS A 68 -2.34 6.52 1.28
CA LYS A 68 -3.55 7.35 1.40
C LYS A 68 -3.28 8.65 2.18
N ALA A 69 -2.58 8.58 3.30
CA ALA A 69 -2.24 9.76 4.10
C ALA A 69 -1.37 10.74 3.30
N THR A 70 -0.35 10.23 2.61
CA THR A 70 0.54 11.03 1.74
C THR A 70 -0.20 11.58 0.51
N SER A 71 -1.07 10.79 -0.13
CA SER A 71 -1.90 11.25 -1.26
C SER A 71 -2.86 12.38 -0.84
N LYS A 72 -3.42 12.28 0.36
CA LYS A 72 -4.28 13.31 0.95
C LYS A 72 -3.50 14.58 1.35
N GLU A 73 -2.24 14.46 1.72
CA GLU A 73 -1.32 15.59 1.94
C GLU A 73 -1.04 16.32 0.63
N LEU A 74 -0.76 15.55 -0.43
CA LEU A 74 -0.57 16.05 -1.80
C LEU A 74 -1.80 16.83 -2.29
N SER A 75 -3.02 16.34 -2.04
CA SER A 75 -4.25 16.97 -2.53
C SER A 75 -4.71 18.20 -1.72
N ARG A 76 -4.24 18.39 -0.48
CA ARG A 76 -4.78 19.41 0.44
C ARG A 76 -4.00 20.72 0.45
N THR A 77 -2.80 20.74 -0.09
CA THR A 77 -1.85 21.83 0.20
C THR A 77 -1.67 22.68 -1.04
N SER A 78 -2.39 23.80 -1.11
CA SER A 78 -2.33 24.79 -2.20
C SER A 78 -1.00 25.55 -2.30
N LYS A 79 0.05 25.09 -1.63
CA LYS A 79 1.36 25.76 -1.48
C LYS A 79 2.56 24.81 -1.54
N LEU A 80 2.39 23.58 -2.05
CA LEU A 80 3.54 22.71 -2.26
C LEU A 80 4.35 23.22 -3.45
N THR A 81 5.67 23.29 -3.26
CA THR A 81 6.62 23.45 -4.35
C THR A 81 6.66 22.18 -5.21
N ASP A 82 7.13 22.29 -6.45
CA ASP A 82 7.29 21.13 -7.36
C ASP A 82 8.18 20.03 -6.73
N ALA A 83 9.20 20.42 -5.97
CA ALA A 83 10.08 19.48 -5.25
C ALA A 83 9.34 18.71 -4.15
N GLU A 84 8.43 19.37 -3.43
CA GLU A 84 7.61 18.72 -2.41
C GLU A 84 6.55 17.81 -3.02
N ILE A 85 5.91 18.24 -4.11
CA ILE A 85 4.99 17.42 -4.90
C ILE A 85 5.70 16.14 -5.34
N MET A 86 6.86 16.27 -5.99
CA MET A 86 7.64 15.13 -6.47
C MET A 86 8.00 14.18 -5.32
N LYS A 87 8.42 14.71 -4.17
CA LYS A 87 8.72 13.90 -3.00
C LYS A 87 7.50 13.11 -2.50
N LEU A 88 6.34 13.76 -2.41
CA LEU A 88 5.11 13.11 -1.98
C LEU A 88 4.63 12.05 -2.99
N GLU A 89 4.71 12.33 -4.30
CA GLU A 89 4.39 11.35 -5.35
C GLU A 89 5.32 10.12 -5.29
N VAL A 90 6.62 10.32 -5.06
CA VAL A 90 7.59 9.23 -4.83
C VAL A 90 7.22 8.41 -3.59
N GLU A 91 6.85 9.07 -2.48
CA GLU A 91 6.39 8.39 -1.27
C GLU A 91 5.11 7.56 -1.53
N VAL A 92 4.11 8.14 -2.20
CA VAL A 92 2.87 7.42 -2.55
C VAL A 92 3.17 6.21 -3.43
N LYS A 93 4.02 6.36 -4.46
CA LYS A 93 4.47 5.27 -5.32
C LYS A 93 5.12 4.14 -4.52
N PHE A 94 6.05 4.49 -3.63
CA PHE A 94 6.75 3.54 -2.78
C PHE A 94 5.79 2.74 -1.90
N TYR A 95 4.93 3.41 -1.13
CA TYR A 95 4.01 2.74 -0.22
C TYR A 95 2.90 1.96 -0.93
N SER A 96 2.49 2.41 -2.11
CA SER A 96 1.55 1.67 -2.97
C SER A 96 2.15 0.33 -3.44
N LYS A 97 3.40 0.37 -3.93
CA LYS A 97 4.14 -0.84 -4.31
C LYS A 97 4.32 -1.79 -3.13
N GLU A 98 4.77 -1.26 -1.98
CA GLU A 98 4.95 -2.04 -0.76
C GLU A 98 3.65 -2.69 -0.29
N SER A 99 2.53 -1.97 -0.41
CA SER A 99 1.22 -2.49 -0.05
C SER A 99 0.86 -3.76 -0.83
N LEU A 100 0.81 -3.66 -2.17
CA LEU A 100 0.41 -4.79 -3.01
C LEU A 100 1.39 -5.96 -2.90
N SER A 101 2.70 -5.68 -2.99
CA SER A 101 3.75 -6.70 -2.88
C SER A 101 3.61 -7.51 -1.59
N ASN A 102 3.50 -6.83 -0.44
CA ASN A 102 3.38 -7.54 0.84
C ASN A 102 2.04 -8.28 0.99
N LEU A 103 0.94 -7.81 0.38
CA LEU A 103 -0.34 -8.53 0.44
C LEU A 103 -0.35 -9.81 -0.40
N PHE A 104 0.23 -9.79 -1.60
CA PHE A 104 0.38 -11.01 -2.40
C PHE A 104 1.32 -12.01 -1.72
N ILE A 105 2.43 -11.53 -1.14
CA ILE A 105 3.31 -12.35 -0.31
C ILE A 105 2.56 -12.93 0.89
N ALA A 106 1.71 -12.13 1.56
CA ALA A 106 0.91 -12.58 2.68
C ALA A 106 -0.07 -13.69 2.30
N LEU A 107 -0.75 -13.55 1.15
CA LEU A 107 -1.64 -14.56 0.61
C LEU A 107 -0.88 -15.86 0.33
N ARG A 108 0.26 -15.77 -0.35
CA ARG A 108 1.12 -16.92 -0.71
C ARG A 108 1.59 -17.72 0.50
N TYR A 109 2.09 -17.04 1.54
CA TYR A 109 2.48 -17.71 2.79
C TYR A 109 1.26 -18.22 3.58
N GLY A 110 0.10 -17.60 3.39
CA GLY A 110 -1.14 -18.02 4.05
C GLY A 110 -1.73 -19.29 3.47
N THR A 111 -1.53 -19.54 2.16
CA THR A 111 -2.03 -20.73 1.48
C THR A 111 -1.51 -22.01 2.16
N GLY A 112 -2.43 -22.86 2.60
CA GLY A 112 -2.12 -24.12 3.30
C GLY A 112 -1.95 -24.00 4.82
N PHE A 113 -1.92 -22.79 5.38
CA PHE A 113 -1.75 -22.55 6.83
C PHE A 113 -2.93 -21.76 7.43
N LYS A 114 -3.54 -20.88 6.63
CA LYS A 114 -4.72 -20.09 7.01
C LYS A 114 -6.00 -20.82 6.60
N HIS A 115 -7.05 -20.59 7.38
CA HIS A 115 -8.38 -21.13 7.09
C HIS A 115 -9.02 -20.41 5.89
N LYS A 116 -9.94 -21.07 5.20
CA LYS A 116 -10.57 -20.58 3.95
C LYS A 116 -11.15 -19.17 4.07
N ALA A 117 -11.91 -18.89 5.13
CA ALA A 117 -12.51 -17.55 5.31
C ALA A 117 -11.47 -16.42 5.41
N TRP A 118 -10.26 -16.71 5.92
CA TRP A 118 -9.18 -15.73 5.94
C TRP A 118 -8.60 -15.49 4.55
N LEU A 119 -8.48 -16.55 3.73
CA LEU A 119 -8.02 -16.44 2.35
C LEU A 119 -9.02 -15.63 1.53
N ASP A 120 -10.31 -15.97 1.59
CA ASP A 120 -11.38 -15.24 0.90
C ASP A 120 -11.40 -13.75 1.30
N ALA A 121 -11.22 -13.46 2.60
CA ALA A 121 -11.11 -12.08 3.09
C ALA A 121 -9.85 -11.35 2.58
N MET A 122 -8.72 -12.05 2.45
CA MET A 122 -7.49 -11.47 1.88
C MET A 122 -7.62 -11.20 0.39
N GLU A 123 -8.30 -12.07 -0.34
CA GLU A 123 -8.54 -11.89 -1.76
C GLU A 123 -9.41 -10.65 -2.01
N SER A 124 -10.48 -10.51 -1.23
CA SER A 124 -11.32 -9.31 -1.21
C SER A 124 -10.55 -8.05 -0.79
N ASP A 125 -9.74 -8.14 0.27
CA ASP A 125 -8.84 -7.06 0.70
C ASP A 125 -7.92 -6.63 -0.46
N ILE A 126 -7.28 -7.55 -1.18
CA ILE A 126 -6.37 -7.25 -2.30
C ILE A 126 -7.11 -6.48 -3.41
N GLY A 127 -8.31 -6.92 -3.80
CA GLY A 127 -9.09 -6.25 -4.84
C GLY A 127 -9.47 -4.80 -4.48
N GLN A 128 -9.91 -4.58 -3.24
CA GLN A 128 -10.23 -3.23 -2.75
C GLN A 128 -8.99 -2.36 -2.66
N ILE A 129 -7.88 -2.90 -2.14
CA ILE A 129 -6.62 -2.17 -1.96
C ILE A 129 -5.99 -1.81 -3.30
N PHE A 130 -6.08 -2.69 -4.31
CA PHE A 130 -5.69 -2.39 -5.68
C PHE A 130 -6.43 -1.15 -6.20
N THR A 131 -7.76 -1.13 -6.06
CA THR A 131 -8.59 0.00 -6.49
C THR A 131 -8.18 1.30 -5.79
N ASP A 132 -7.98 1.25 -4.48
CA ASP A 132 -7.55 2.41 -3.68
C ASP A 132 -6.18 2.96 -4.11
N ILE A 133 -5.25 2.06 -4.44
CA ILE A 133 -3.89 2.42 -4.89
C ILE A 133 -3.92 3.07 -6.27
N VAL A 134 -4.70 2.51 -7.20
CA VAL A 134 -4.88 3.09 -8.53
C VAL A 134 -5.43 4.52 -8.41
N ILE A 135 -6.40 4.76 -7.52
CA ILE A 135 -6.91 6.10 -7.23
C ILE A 135 -5.80 7.03 -6.72
N CYS A 136 -4.98 6.57 -5.76
CA CYS A 136 -3.89 7.38 -5.21
C CYS A 136 -2.90 7.85 -6.29
N VAL A 137 -2.53 6.96 -7.21
CA VAL A 137 -1.54 7.24 -8.27
C VAL A 137 -2.16 8.04 -9.42
N ARG A 138 -3.44 7.82 -9.76
CA ARG A 138 -4.14 8.60 -10.80
C ARG A 138 -4.23 10.09 -10.49
N ASN A 139 -4.17 10.46 -9.22
CA ASN A 139 -4.22 11.86 -8.80
C ASN A 139 -2.87 12.59 -8.92
N PHE A 140 -1.81 11.92 -9.40
CA PHE A 140 -0.52 12.57 -9.63
C PHE A 140 -0.65 13.63 -10.72
N GLY A 141 -0.09 14.82 -10.47
CA GLY A 141 -0.13 15.93 -11.41
C GLY A 141 0.81 15.69 -12.59
N ASN A 142 1.95 15.03 -12.33
CA ASN A 142 2.91 14.67 -13.36
C ASN A 142 2.47 13.39 -14.10
N PHE A 143 2.20 13.51 -15.41
CA PHE A 143 1.75 12.40 -16.24
C PHE A 143 2.79 11.27 -16.32
N ASP A 144 4.07 11.58 -16.54
CA ASP A 144 5.12 10.57 -16.65
C ASP A 144 5.30 9.80 -15.34
N MET A 145 5.19 10.50 -14.21
CA MET A 145 5.24 9.88 -12.87
C MET A 145 4.04 8.98 -12.62
N ARG A 146 2.84 9.39 -13.06
CA ARG A 146 1.63 8.56 -13.02
C ARG A 146 1.82 7.27 -13.80
N ILE A 147 2.22 7.36 -15.06
CA ILE A 147 2.44 6.20 -15.95
C ILE A 147 3.54 5.30 -15.40
N SER A 148 4.70 5.86 -15.03
CA SER A 148 5.81 5.12 -14.42
C SER A 148 5.37 4.38 -13.15
N SER A 149 4.52 5.00 -12.34
CA SER A 149 4.01 4.38 -11.11
C SER A 149 3.08 3.22 -11.42
N MET A 150 2.16 3.36 -12.38
CA MET A 150 1.30 2.27 -12.82
C MET A 150 2.09 1.08 -13.39
N PHE A 151 3.15 1.33 -14.19
CA PHE A 151 4.03 0.24 -14.65
C PHE A 151 4.73 -0.49 -13.50
N VAL A 152 5.20 0.25 -12.48
CA VAL A 152 5.78 -0.35 -11.27
C VAL A 152 4.75 -1.21 -10.52
N LEU A 153 3.49 -0.78 -10.48
CA LEU A 153 2.41 -1.56 -9.88
C LEU A 153 2.12 -2.84 -10.68
N CYS A 154 2.08 -2.77 -12.02
CA CYS A 154 1.96 -3.97 -12.86
C CYS A 154 3.03 -5.02 -12.56
N GLY A 155 4.26 -4.58 -12.22
CA GLY A 155 5.37 -5.47 -11.89
C GLY A 155 5.25 -6.20 -10.55
N VAL A 156 4.34 -5.80 -9.65
CA VAL A 156 4.14 -6.45 -8.35
C VAL A 156 2.78 -7.13 -8.20
N ILE A 157 1.88 -6.97 -9.17
CA ILE A 157 0.57 -7.64 -9.17
C ILE A 157 0.74 -9.07 -9.69
N GLU A 158 0.46 -10.04 -8.83
CA GLU A 158 0.58 -11.47 -9.19
C GLU A 158 -0.63 -11.99 -9.95
N TRP A 159 -1.82 -11.44 -9.70
CA TRP A 159 -3.04 -11.83 -10.40
C TRP A 159 -3.11 -11.25 -11.81
N GLU A 160 -3.35 -12.13 -12.78
CA GLU A 160 -3.37 -11.77 -14.19
C GLU A 160 -4.49 -10.79 -14.51
N GLU A 161 -5.67 -10.96 -13.90
CA GLU A 161 -6.85 -10.15 -14.14
C GLU A 161 -6.63 -8.69 -13.70
N LEU A 162 -6.12 -8.47 -12.49
CA LEU A 162 -5.83 -7.13 -11.97
C LEU A 162 -4.71 -6.45 -12.76
N ARG A 163 -3.68 -7.22 -13.14
CA ARG A 163 -2.56 -6.73 -13.93
C ARG A 163 -2.99 -6.36 -15.35
N ALA A 164 -3.83 -7.18 -15.98
CA ALA A 164 -4.43 -6.89 -17.28
C ALA A 164 -5.33 -5.65 -17.20
N ALA A 165 -6.17 -5.53 -16.17
CA ALA A 165 -6.99 -4.34 -15.96
C ALA A 165 -6.16 -3.06 -15.85
N LEU A 166 -5.02 -3.12 -15.15
CA LEU A 166 -4.11 -1.97 -15.05
C LEU A 166 -3.39 -1.66 -16.37
N TYR A 167 -2.98 -2.67 -17.14
CA TYR A 167 -2.42 -2.45 -18.48
C TYR A 167 -3.43 -1.85 -19.46
N MET A 168 -4.69 -2.27 -19.39
CA MET A 168 -5.76 -1.67 -20.20
C MET A 168 -5.96 -0.20 -19.84
N GLN A 169 -5.96 0.14 -18.54
CA GLN A 169 -6.04 1.54 -18.10
C GLN A 169 -4.84 2.36 -18.59
N LEU A 170 -3.62 1.82 -18.49
CA LEU A 170 -2.40 2.44 -19.00
C LEU A 170 -2.50 2.75 -20.51
N ALA A 171 -3.00 1.78 -21.30
CA ALA A 171 -3.18 1.95 -22.73
C ALA A 171 -4.18 3.07 -23.06
N THR A 172 -5.30 3.13 -22.33
CA THR A 172 -6.30 4.21 -22.45
C THR A 172 -5.68 5.57 -22.14
N ASP A 173 -5.04 5.72 -20.98
CA ASP A 173 -4.44 7.00 -20.54
C ASP A 173 -3.37 7.50 -21.54
N LEU A 174 -2.55 6.59 -22.09
CA LEU A 174 -1.55 6.92 -23.10
C LEU A 174 -2.18 7.33 -24.44
N SER A 175 -3.23 6.63 -24.88
CA SER A 175 -3.93 6.95 -26.12
C SER A 175 -4.62 8.31 -26.05
N GLU A 176 -5.26 8.63 -24.93
CA GLU A 176 -5.88 9.93 -24.68
C GLU A 176 -4.84 11.06 -24.70
N LYS A 177 -3.67 10.84 -24.07
CA LYS A 177 -2.58 11.82 -24.09
C LYS A 177 -2.03 12.04 -25.50
N ALA A 178 -1.87 10.99 -26.29
CA ALA A 178 -1.41 11.09 -27.68
C ALA A 178 -2.42 11.81 -28.59
N SER A 179 -3.70 11.79 -28.24
CA SER A 179 -4.79 12.44 -28.98
C SER A 179 -5.08 13.86 -28.51
N SER A 180 -4.44 14.30 -27.41
CA SER A 180 -4.60 15.65 -26.86
C SER A 180 -3.66 16.62 -27.60
N PRO A 181 -4.17 17.70 -28.23
CA PRO A 181 -3.36 18.68 -28.97
C PRO A 181 -2.32 19.40 -28.10
#